data_AF-A0A2G4SET4-F1
#
_entry.id   AF-A0A2G4SET4-F1
#
_cell.length_a   1.000
_cell.length_b   1.000
_cell.length_c   1.000
_cell.angle_alpha   90.00
_cell.angle_beta   90.00
_cell.angle_gamma   90.00
#
_symmetry.space_group_name_H-M   'P 1'
#
loop_
_entity.id
_entity.type
_entity.pdbx_description
1 polymer ?
#
loop_
_entity_poly.entity_id
_entity_poly.type
_entity_poly.pdbx_seq_one_letter_code
_entity_poly.pdbx_strand_id
1 'polypeptide(L)'
;MVNSTIDEIRRLMDKVTNVRNMSVIAHVNHGKSTLSDSLVSKASIISSGRAGEARYMDTRKDKIRREDIKENKDQKTDGTAFLINLIDSPGHVDFSSEVTVALRVTDGALVVVDCIDGVRVQTETVLRQALGERIKPVICLNKVDRALLELQLDKEELYQSFSRAIESVNIIISTYIDEALGDCQVYPEKGTVAFASGLHGWGFTLRQFANRCAKKFGVDKEKMMTMLWGNNFFNPKTKKWSTKATDADGKPLEPIEDCPAGNIIGLVAVDQFLVKSGTITTSEVAHNMKVMKFSVSSVVQVGVGVKDANNLPKLVEGLKCLAKSDACVLTYSFHTGEHIVAGVGELHLEICLKDLEEVHAQVPLRFSYPFVQYRETVIAQSSIDCLAKPPNKHNRIYMRAYPLAYGLTDEIEAGKVSAKDDFKSRARVLADKYEWDATEALQYLGEIKDSCVSTFQWATKEGPIMDKSLRGCRFNILDVTLHADAIHRGGGQIIPTCRRVVYASVLTASPRIQEPVHLVEIQCPDSAIGGIYSYLNRRRSQPDTPIVNVKAYLSVSESLGFNADLRSATSGQASSQAIFDHWQHVGGYALDLSNKAHEVALPVCRRKGIKEETHALSFYHDKP
;
A
#
# COMPACT_ATOMS: atom_id res chain seq x y z
N MET A 1 9.10 25.21 -31.76
CA MET A 1 8.86 25.69 -30.38
C MET A 1 7.36 25.75 -30.21
N VAL A 2 6.80 25.20 -29.13
CA VAL A 2 5.34 25.14 -28.95
C VAL A 2 4.98 25.80 -27.62
N ASN A 3 4.74 27.11 -27.67
CA ASN A 3 4.14 27.83 -26.55
C ASN A 3 2.65 27.47 -26.50
N SER A 4 2.30 26.36 -25.83
CA SER A 4 0.90 26.06 -25.56
C SER A 4 0.37 27.10 -24.57
N THR A 5 -0.58 27.95 -24.97
CA THR A 5 -1.28 28.82 -24.02
C THR A 5 -2.20 27.98 -23.11
N ILE A 6 -2.62 28.57 -21.99
CA ILE A 6 -3.56 27.92 -21.06
C ILE A 6 -4.87 27.56 -21.79
N ASP A 7 -5.27 28.36 -22.78
CA ASP A 7 -6.45 28.12 -23.62
C ASP A 7 -6.29 26.88 -24.53
N GLU A 8 -5.07 26.57 -24.99
CA GLU A 8 -4.81 25.32 -25.71
C GLU A 8 -4.83 24.09 -24.80
N ILE A 9 -4.36 24.23 -23.56
CA ILE A 9 -4.48 23.17 -22.54
C ILE A 9 -5.96 22.91 -22.23
N ARG A 10 -6.75 23.98 -22.04
CA ARG A 10 -8.21 23.90 -21.83
C ARG A 10 -8.91 23.14 -22.97
N ARG A 11 -8.66 23.50 -24.23
CA ARG A 11 -9.19 22.82 -25.43
C ARG A 11 -8.84 21.33 -25.53
N LEU A 12 -7.79 20.88 -24.84
CA LEU A 12 -7.39 19.46 -24.80
C LEU A 12 -8.04 18.70 -23.63
N MET A 13 -8.45 19.38 -22.56
CA MET A 13 -9.27 18.77 -21.49
C MET A 13 -10.64 18.35 -22.00
N ASP A 14 -11.20 19.14 -22.93
CA ASP A 14 -12.54 18.89 -23.49
C ASP A 14 -12.55 17.66 -24.40
N LYS A 15 -11.41 17.34 -25.01
CA LYS A 15 -11.17 16.10 -25.77
C LYS A 15 -10.86 14.94 -24.82
N VAL A 16 -11.82 14.55 -23.97
CA VAL A 16 -11.67 13.45 -22.98
C VAL A 16 -11.07 12.17 -23.59
N THR A 17 -11.45 11.82 -24.81
CA THR A 17 -10.91 10.67 -25.55
C THR A 17 -9.42 10.76 -25.91
N ASN A 18 -8.83 11.95 -25.82
CA ASN A 18 -7.41 12.26 -25.97
C ASN A 18 -6.72 12.63 -24.63
N VAL A 19 -7.45 12.68 -23.51
CA VAL A 19 -6.87 12.80 -22.16
C VAL A 19 -6.35 11.43 -21.72
N ARG A 20 -5.15 11.39 -21.14
CA ARG A 20 -4.53 10.18 -20.60
C ARG A 20 -4.00 10.49 -19.20
N ASN A 21 -4.69 10.01 -18.17
CA ASN A 21 -4.23 10.12 -16.80
C ASN A 21 -3.25 8.98 -16.52
N MET A 22 -1.99 9.29 -16.20
CA MET A 22 -0.96 8.27 -15.96
C MET A 22 -0.04 8.55 -14.79
N SER A 23 0.23 7.52 -14.00
CA SER A 23 1.17 7.58 -12.87
C SER A 23 2.52 6.96 -13.26
N VAL A 24 3.64 7.61 -12.94
CA VAL A 24 4.96 6.99 -13.06
C VAL A 24 5.24 6.20 -11.78
N ILE A 25 5.49 4.89 -11.91
CA ILE A 25 5.76 3.96 -10.80
C ILE A 25 7.09 3.25 -11.02
N ALA A 26 7.90 3.09 -9.97
CA ALA A 26 9.24 2.52 -10.04
C ALA A 26 9.83 2.22 -8.67
N HIS A 27 10.83 1.34 -8.64
CA HIS A 27 11.74 1.21 -7.49
C HIS A 27 12.65 2.44 -7.35
N VAL A 28 13.11 2.71 -6.13
CA VAL A 28 14.10 3.74 -5.79
C VAL A 28 15.32 3.65 -6.72
N ASN A 29 15.87 4.80 -7.09
CA ASN A 29 17.04 4.92 -7.97
C ASN A 29 16.88 4.36 -9.41
N HIS A 30 15.73 3.83 -9.85
CA HIS A 30 15.49 3.48 -11.27
C HIS A 30 15.39 4.70 -12.22
N GLY A 31 15.70 5.91 -11.75
CA GLY A 31 15.69 7.14 -12.54
C GLY A 31 14.31 7.70 -12.86
N LYS A 32 13.28 7.34 -12.07
CA LYS A 32 11.89 7.81 -12.17
C LYS A 32 11.78 9.32 -12.34
N SER A 33 12.14 10.09 -11.31
CA SER A 33 12.04 11.56 -11.33
C SER A 33 12.94 12.20 -12.40
N THR A 34 14.10 11.60 -12.71
CA THR A 34 14.98 12.03 -13.80
C THR A 34 14.32 11.87 -15.17
N LEU A 35 13.60 10.76 -15.39
CA LEU A 35 12.81 10.55 -16.60
C LEU A 35 11.64 11.55 -16.65
N SER A 36 10.91 11.73 -15.55
CA SER A 36 9.81 12.70 -15.42
C SER A 36 10.27 14.13 -15.74
N ASP A 37 11.36 14.62 -15.12
CA ASP A 37 11.97 15.93 -15.42
C ASP A 37 12.39 16.07 -16.89
N SER A 38 12.93 15.00 -17.48
CA SER A 38 13.34 14.97 -18.89
C SER A 38 12.14 15.13 -19.83
N LEU A 39 11.03 14.45 -19.53
CA LEU A 39 9.76 14.55 -20.28
C LEU A 39 9.15 15.96 -20.13
N VAL A 40 9.19 16.54 -18.93
CA VAL A 40 8.72 17.91 -18.65
C VAL A 40 9.59 18.97 -19.36
N SER A 41 10.91 18.75 -19.47
CA SER A 41 11.80 19.61 -20.26
C SER A 41 11.54 19.51 -21.76
N LYS A 42 11.32 18.30 -22.30
CA LYS A 42 10.92 18.13 -23.73
C LYS A 42 9.56 18.78 -24.02
N ALA A 43 8.64 18.79 -23.06
CA ALA A 43 7.37 19.53 -23.13
C ALA A 43 7.54 21.07 -23.09
N SER A 44 8.77 21.59 -23.04
CA SER A 44 9.10 23.04 -22.99
C SER A 44 8.57 23.78 -21.75
N ILE A 45 8.19 23.04 -20.70
CA ILE A 45 7.73 23.60 -19.41
C ILE A 45 8.92 24.08 -18.56
N ILE A 46 10.13 23.56 -18.81
CA ILE A 46 11.38 23.91 -18.13
C ILE A 46 12.46 24.12 -19.19
N SER A 47 13.33 25.13 -19.00
CA SER A 47 14.48 25.36 -19.88
C SER A 47 15.45 24.18 -19.87
N SER A 48 15.95 23.80 -21.04
CA SER A 48 16.78 22.59 -21.23
C SER A 48 18.09 22.57 -20.44
N GLY A 49 18.56 23.71 -19.94
CA GLY A 49 19.73 23.84 -19.07
C GLY A 49 19.48 23.61 -17.57
N ARG A 50 18.30 23.10 -17.16
CA ARG A 50 17.98 22.76 -15.75
C ARG A 50 17.37 21.36 -15.56
N ALA A 51 17.27 20.56 -16.63
CA ALA A 51 16.72 19.21 -16.54
C ALA A 51 17.66 18.28 -15.75
N GLY A 52 17.12 17.48 -14.84
CA GLY A 52 17.86 16.47 -14.07
C GLY A 52 18.53 16.98 -12.78
N GLU A 53 19.05 18.21 -12.75
CA GLU A 53 19.62 18.80 -11.52
C GLU A 53 18.55 19.35 -10.57
N ALA A 54 17.48 19.95 -11.11
CA ALA A 54 16.51 20.70 -10.32
C ALA A 54 15.46 19.85 -9.57
N ARG A 55 15.36 18.54 -9.89
CA ARG A 55 14.35 17.59 -9.38
C ARG A 55 12.96 18.21 -9.25
N TYR A 56 12.44 18.74 -10.35
CA TYR A 56 11.31 19.67 -10.28
C TYR A 56 10.05 19.03 -9.67
N MET A 57 9.84 17.73 -9.95
CA MET A 57 8.71 16.95 -9.40
C MET A 57 8.75 16.76 -7.88
N ASP A 58 9.89 16.97 -7.20
CA ASP A 58 9.99 16.91 -5.74
C ASP A 58 9.29 18.13 -5.07
N THR A 59 8.75 19.08 -5.84
CA THR A 59 7.93 20.21 -5.34
C THR A 59 6.44 20.02 -5.66
N ARG A 60 5.57 20.10 -4.63
CA ARG A 60 4.12 19.80 -4.68
C ARG A 60 3.33 20.73 -5.64
N LYS A 61 3.41 20.51 -6.96
CA LYS A 61 2.56 21.13 -8.00
C LYS A 61 2.32 20.17 -9.16
N ASP A 62 1.08 19.70 -9.30
CA ASP A 62 0.64 18.86 -10.41
C ASP A 62 0.86 19.53 -11.76
N LYS A 63 1.21 18.75 -12.79
CA LYS A 63 1.50 19.27 -14.12
C LYS A 63 0.93 18.45 -15.26
N ILE A 64 0.43 19.19 -16.24
CA ILE A 64 -0.22 18.70 -17.45
C ILE A 64 0.79 18.75 -18.60
N ARG A 65 0.89 17.67 -19.38
CA ARG A 65 1.77 17.53 -20.55
C ARG A 65 0.94 17.42 -21.83
N ARG A 66 1.52 17.81 -22.96
CA ARG A 66 0.96 17.63 -24.31
C ARG A 66 1.93 16.84 -25.19
N GLU A 67 1.40 15.96 -26.03
CA GLU A 67 2.16 15.35 -27.13
C GLU A 67 1.31 15.23 -28.40
N ASP A 68 1.97 15.36 -29.56
CA ASP A 68 1.36 15.08 -30.87
C ASP A 68 1.58 13.61 -31.25
N ILE A 69 0.56 12.78 -31.08
CA ILE A 69 0.58 11.34 -31.35
C ILE A 69 -0.23 11.06 -32.62
N LYS A 70 0.29 10.17 -33.48
CA LYS A 70 -0.45 9.68 -34.66
C LYS A 70 -1.42 8.57 -34.27
N GLU A 71 -2.61 8.64 -34.87
CA GLU A 71 -3.76 7.77 -34.63
C GLU A 71 -3.42 6.27 -34.49
N ASN A 72 -4.03 5.62 -33.50
CA ASN A 72 -4.22 4.17 -33.45
C ASN A 72 -5.67 3.90 -33.89
N LYS A 73 -5.91 2.87 -34.71
CA LYS A 73 -7.24 2.58 -35.26
C LYS A 73 -8.31 2.25 -34.22
N ASP A 74 -7.91 1.61 -33.14
CA ASP A 74 -8.82 0.93 -32.22
C ASP A 74 -9.32 1.81 -31.07
N GLN A 75 -9.01 3.12 -31.10
CA GLN A 75 -9.53 4.11 -30.15
C GLN A 75 -10.14 5.29 -30.90
N LYS A 76 -11.35 5.69 -30.51
CA LYS A 76 -11.99 6.92 -30.98
C LYS A 76 -11.22 8.13 -30.46
N THR A 77 -10.23 8.63 -31.20
CA THR A 77 -9.42 9.81 -30.83
C THR A 77 -9.75 11.00 -31.72
N ASP A 78 -9.85 12.20 -31.14
CA ASP A 78 -10.25 13.42 -31.84
C ASP A 78 -9.04 14.28 -32.21
N GLY A 79 -8.38 13.90 -33.31
CA GLY A 79 -7.17 14.54 -33.81
C GLY A 79 -5.91 14.12 -33.06
N THR A 80 -4.79 14.77 -33.41
CA THR A 80 -3.43 14.28 -33.07
C THR A 80 -2.86 14.78 -31.76
N ALA A 81 -3.46 15.79 -31.13
CA ALA A 81 -2.95 16.37 -29.89
C ALA A 81 -3.59 15.68 -28.67
N PHE A 82 -2.76 15.24 -27.73
CA PHE A 82 -3.16 14.52 -26.52
C PHE A 82 -2.82 15.32 -25.27
N LEU A 83 -3.66 15.20 -24.25
CA LEU A 83 -3.39 15.69 -22.90
C LEU A 83 -2.89 14.51 -22.06
N ILE A 84 -1.76 14.67 -21.39
CA ILE A 84 -1.18 13.64 -20.53
C ILE A 84 -1.04 14.24 -19.13
N ASN A 85 -1.90 13.81 -18.22
CA ASN A 85 -1.81 14.19 -16.81
C ASN A 85 -0.83 13.20 -16.15
N LEU A 86 0.36 13.68 -15.78
CA LEU A 86 1.49 12.84 -15.35
C LEU A 86 1.72 13.00 -13.85
N ILE A 87 1.40 11.96 -13.07
CA ILE A 87 1.58 11.96 -11.61
C ILE A 87 2.86 11.19 -11.26
N ASP A 88 3.82 11.85 -10.62
CA ASP A 88 5.12 11.26 -10.28
C ASP A 88 5.10 10.63 -8.88
N SER A 89 4.53 9.42 -8.76
CA SER A 89 4.33 8.76 -7.45
C SER A 89 5.64 8.47 -6.70
N PRO A 90 5.69 8.49 -5.35
CA PRO A 90 6.92 8.21 -4.62
C PRO A 90 7.49 6.81 -4.87
N GLY A 91 8.82 6.68 -4.99
CA GLY A 91 9.47 5.38 -5.23
C GLY A 91 9.72 4.55 -3.98
N HIS A 92 9.65 5.13 -2.78
CA HIS A 92 10.08 4.50 -1.52
C HIS A 92 8.90 3.89 -0.75
N VAL A 93 9.11 2.69 -0.18
CA VAL A 93 8.08 1.83 0.46
C VAL A 93 7.23 2.54 1.53
N ASP A 94 7.86 3.35 2.37
CA ASP A 94 7.25 4.24 3.36
C ASP A 94 6.06 5.07 2.83
N PHE A 95 6.10 5.45 1.54
CA PHE A 95 5.14 6.33 0.85
C PHE A 95 4.24 5.57 -0.14
N SER A 96 4.16 4.23 -0.03
CA SER A 96 3.24 3.40 -0.82
C SER A 96 1.75 3.75 -0.62
N SER A 97 1.44 4.52 0.43
CA SER A 97 0.19 5.26 0.63
C SER A 97 -0.11 6.22 -0.52
N GLU A 98 0.81 7.15 -0.79
CA GLU A 98 0.72 8.13 -1.88
C GLU A 98 0.72 7.44 -3.25
N VAL A 99 1.47 6.35 -3.42
CA VAL A 99 1.42 5.54 -4.66
C VAL A 99 0.01 4.99 -4.89
N THR A 100 -0.65 4.50 -3.84
CA THR A 100 -2.04 4.01 -3.94
C THR A 100 -3.01 5.14 -4.31
N VAL A 101 -2.83 6.35 -3.74
CA VAL A 101 -3.64 7.53 -4.08
C VAL A 101 -3.41 7.97 -5.53
N ALA A 102 -2.15 8.06 -5.96
CA ALA A 102 -1.75 8.45 -7.32
C ALA A 102 -2.26 7.47 -8.38
N LEU A 103 -2.20 6.17 -8.09
CA LEU A 103 -2.80 5.13 -8.93
C LEU A 103 -4.32 5.29 -9.04
N ARG A 104 -5.02 5.53 -7.93
CA ARG A 104 -6.49 5.59 -7.88
C ARG A 104 -7.12 6.69 -8.74
N VAL A 105 -6.33 7.67 -9.20
CA VAL A 105 -6.77 8.77 -10.08
C VAL A 105 -6.22 8.66 -11.52
N THR A 106 -5.60 7.53 -11.89
CA THR A 106 -5.00 7.33 -13.24
C THR A 106 -5.57 6.12 -13.98
N ASP A 107 -5.56 6.18 -15.31
CA ASP A 107 -6.07 5.13 -16.20
C ASP A 107 -4.97 4.13 -16.60
N GLY A 108 -3.70 4.54 -16.51
CA GLY A 108 -2.53 3.74 -16.85
C GLY A 108 -1.30 4.06 -16.01
N ALA A 109 -0.34 3.14 -15.98
CA ALA A 109 0.88 3.28 -15.19
C ALA A 109 2.15 3.12 -16.05
N LEU A 110 3.07 4.08 -15.96
CA LEU A 110 4.39 4.01 -16.58
C LEU A 110 5.39 3.38 -15.61
N VAL A 111 5.66 2.10 -15.79
CA VAL A 111 6.60 1.31 -14.98
C VAL A 111 8.03 1.61 -15.43
N VAL A 112 8.84 2.27 -14.60
CA VAL A 112 10.25 2.54 -14.92
C VAL A 112 11.15 1.47 -14.29
N VAL A 113 11.81 0.70 -15.15
CA VAL A 113 12.65 -0.44 -14.80
C VAL A 113 14.06 -0.14 -15.29
N ASP A 114 15.06 -0.27 -14.43
CA ASP A 114 16.45 -0.14 -14.83
C ASP A 114 16.88 -1.37 -15.64
N CYS A 115 17.55 -1.18 -16.78
CA CYS A 115 17.95 -2.29 -17.66
C CYS A 115 19.14 -3.14 -17.16
N ILE A 116 19.79 -2.72 -16.06
CA ILE A 116 20.86 -3.44 -15.35
C ILE A 116 20.30 -4.08 -14.08
N ASP A 117 19.63 -3.30 -13.23
CA ASP A 117 19.05 -3.81 -11.96
C ASP A 117 17.83 -4.71 -12.18
N GLY A 118 17.11 -4.54 -13.29
CA GLY A 118 15.92 -5.32 -13.62
C GLY A 118 14.75 -5.03 -12.67
N VAL A 119 13.95 -6.07 -12.38
CA VAL A 119 12.79 -5.97 -11.50
C VAL A 119 13.20 -6.19 -10.05
N ARG A 120 12.71 -5.32 -9.15
CA ARG A 120 12.97 -5.33 -7.70
C ARG A 120 11.64 -5.37 -6.92
N VAL A 121 11.66 -5.68 -5.62
CA VAL A 121 10.44 -5.89 -4.81
C VAL A 121 9.48 -4.69 -4.80
N GLN A 122 10.00 -3.46 -4.84
CA GLN A 122 9.13 -2.27 -4.99
C GLN A 122 8.39 -2.28 -6.33
N THR A 123 9.09 -2.59 -7.45
CA THR A 123 8.47 -2.68 -8.78
C THR A 123 7.36 -3.73 -8.81
N GLU A 124 7.56 -4.90 -8.18
CA GLU A 124 6.49 -5.90 -8.02
C GLU A 124 5.33 -5.34 -7.19
N THR A 125 5.62 -4.75 -6.02
CA THR A 125 4.60 -4.22 -5.10
C THR A 125 3.72 -3.17 -5.77
N VAL A 126 4.30 -2.17 -6.43
CA VAL A 126 3.53 -1.08 -7.07
C VAL A 126 2.83 -1.52 -8.36
N LEU A 127 3.39 -2.49 -9.10
CA LEU A 127 2.72 -3.10 -10.25
C LEU A 127 1.53 -3.96 -9.81
N ARG A 128 1.66 -4.72 -8.72
CA ARG A 128 0.57 -5.48 -8.10
C ARG A 128 -0.54 -4.57 -7.57
N GLN A 129 -0.19 -3.43 -6.96
CA GLN A 129 -1.15 -2.39 -6.59
C GLN A 129 -1.89 -1.85 -7.82
N ALA A 130 -1.16 -1.51 -8.89
CA ALA A 130 -1.75 -0.99 -10.13
C ALA A 130 -2.74 -1.99 -10.78
N LEU A 131 -2.35 -3.26 -10.89
CA LEU A 131 -3.20 -4.33 -11.43
C LEU A 131 -4.44 -4.55 -10.55
N GLY A 132 -4.31 -4.53 -9.22
CA GLY A 132 -5.41 -4.66 -8.27
C GLY A 132 -6.41 -3.48 -8.30
N GLU A 133 -5.96 -2.29 -8.67
CA GLU A 133 -6.80 -1.12 -8.94
C GLU A 133 -7.26 -1.03 -10.42
N ARG A 134 -6.97 -2.06 -11.23
CA ARG A 134 -7.35 -2.22 -12.65
C ARG A 134 -6.73 -1.20 -13.62
N ILE A 135 -5.49 -0.81 -13.36
CA ILE A 135 -4.73 0.19 -14.11
C ILE A 135 -3.82 -0.52 -15.12
N LYS A 136 -3.77 -0.06 -16.37
CA LYS A 136 -3.01 -0.73 -17.44
C LYS A 136 -1.52 -0.32 -17.44
N PRO A 137 -0.57 -1.26 -17.29
CA PRO A 137 0.86 -0.94 -17.27
C PRO A 137 1.43 -0.77 -18.69
N VAL A 138 2.39 0.16 -18.82
CA VAL A 138 3.36 0.25 -19.91
C VAL A 138 4.75 0.44 -19.31
N ILE A 139 5.79 -0.12 -19.92
CA ILE A 139 7.14 -0.19 -19.31
C ILE A 139 8.16 0.69 -20.05
N CYS A 140 9.04 1.33 -19.29
CA CYS A 140 10.21 2.04 -19.79
C CYS A 140 11.48 1.41 -19.19
N LEU A 141 12.28 0.75 -20.03
CA LEU A 141 13.63 0.29 -19.68
C LEU A 141 14.58 1.50 -19.70
N ASN A 142 15.06 1.90 -18.53
CA ASN A 142 15.85 3.12 -18.31
C ASN A 142 17.34 2.80 -18.02
N LYS A 143 18.17 3.85 -18.02
CA LYS A 143 19.64 3.80 -17.84
C LYS A 143 20.37 2.95 -18.89
N VAL A 144 19.83 2.82 -20.10
CA VAL A 144 20.44 2.06 -21.21
C VAL A 144 21.82 2.60 -21.60
N ASP A 145 22.07 3.89 -21.34
CA ASP A 145 23.38 4.53 -21.39
C ASP A 145 24.44 3.83 -20.52
N ARG A 146 24.13 3.47 -19.26
CA ARG A 146 25.07 2.80 -18.37
C ARG A 146 25.47 1.43 -18.90
N ALA A 147 24.51 0.68 -19.43
CA ALA A 147 24.77 -0.64 -20.01
C ALA A 147 25.68 -0.58 -21.25
N LEU A 148 25.59 0.51 -22.03
CA LEU A 148 26.41 0.76 -23.22
C LEU A 148 27.78 1.41 -22.94
N LEU A 149 27.87 2.28 -21.94
CA LEU A 149 29.04 3.15 -21.70
C LEU A 149 29.87 2.75 -20.49
N GLU A 150 29.22 2.38 -19.37
CA GLU A 150 29.91 1.95 -18.14
C GLU A 150 30.24 0.45 -18.20
N LEU A 151 29.24 -0.39 -18.48
CA LEU A 151 29.39 -1.85 -18.50
C LEU A 151 29.89 -2.38 -19.85
N GLN A 152 29.70 -1.62 -20.93
CA GLN A 152 30.12 -1.96 -22.30
C GLN A 152 29.64 -3.35 -22.76
N LEU A 153 28.41 -3.71 -22.38
CA LEU A 153 27.82 -5.02 -22.67
C LEU A 153 27.75 -5.31 -24.18
N ASP A 154 27.83 -6.59 -24.54
CA ASP A 154 27.65 -7.01 -25.92
C ASP A 154 26.17 -6.82 -26.36
N LYS A 155 25.93 -6.76 -27.67
CA LYS A 155 24.62 -6.43 -28.25
C LYS A 155 23.56 -7.50 -27.99
N GLU A 156 23.98 -8.76 -27.97
CA GLU A 156 23.14 -9.90 -27.61
C GLU A 156 22.95 -9.93 -26.10
N GLU A 157 24.00 -9.78 -25.29
CA GLU A 157 23.88 -9.71 -23.82
C GLU A 157 22.90 -8.60 -23.37
N LEU A 158 22.98 -7.43 -23.99
CA LEU A 158 22.08 -6.30 -23.76
C LEU A 158 20.63 -6.62 -24.16
N TYR A 159 20.43 -7.24 -25.33
CA TYR A 159 19.11 -7.71 -25.78
C TYR A 159 18.53 -8.79 -24.85
N GLN A 160 19.36 -9.71 -24.37
CA GLN A 160 18.98 -10.72 -23.39
C GLN A 160 18.70 -10.10 -22.01
N SER A 161 19.37 -9.01 -21.62
CA SER A 161 19.03 -8.25 -20.40
C SER A 161 17.65 -7.60 -20.51
N PHE A 162 17.39 -6.89 -21.63
CA PHE A 162 16.07 -6.30 -21.90
C PHE A 162 14.97 -7.36 -21.91
N SER A 163 15.20 -8.49 -22.59
CA SER A 163 14.24 -9.58 -22.70
C SER A 163 13.89 -10.17 -21.33
N ARG A 164 14.89 -10.47 -20.49
CA ARG A 164 14.69 -10.95 -19.11
C ARG A 164 13.96 -9.95 -18.23
N ALA A 165 14.22 -8.65 -18.37
CA ALA A 165 13.50 -7.61 -17.63
C ALA A 165 12.01 -7.52 -18.04
N ILE A 166 11.70 -7.63 -19.33
CA ILE A 166 10.33 -7.65 -19.86
C ILE A 166 9.60 -8.93 -19.43
N GLU A 167 10.26 -10.09 -19.51
CA GLU A 167 9.74 -11.38 -19.06
C GLU A 167 9.43 -11.37 -17.56
N SER A 168 10.33 -10.83 -16.73
CA SER A 168 10.12 -10.69 -15.28
C SER A 168 8.88 -9.86 -14.95
N VAL A 169 8.63 -8.77 -15.69
CA VAL A 169 7.39 -7.97 -15.55
C VAL A 169 6.17 -8.75 -16.04
N ASN A 170 6.26 -9.50 -17.13
CA ASN A 170 5.17 -10.31 -17.66
C ASN A 170 4.78 -11.49 -16.77
N ILE A 171 5.72 -12.07 -16.02
CA ILE A 171 5.46 -13.07 -14.97
C ILE A 171 4.58 -12.43 -13.88
N ILE A 172 4.98 -11.27 -13.34
CA ILE A 172 4.21 -10.56 -12.31
C ILE A 172 2.79 -10.22 -12.81
N ILE A 173 2.66 -9.71 -14.04
CA ILE A 173 1.36 -9.41 -14.64
C ILE A 173 0.49 -10.66 -14.78
N SER A 174 1.07 -11.81 -15.15
CA SER A 174 0.33 -13.08 -15.25
C SER A 174 -0.10 -13.64 -13.88
N THR A 175 0.69 -13.42 -12.83
CA THR A 175 0.40 -13.86 -11.45
C THR A 175 -0.75 -13.08 -10.81
N TYR A 176 -0.95 -11.82 -11.21
CA TYR A 176 -1.96 -10.92 -10.65
C TYR A 176 -2.97 -10.44 -11.70
N ILE A 177 -3.30 -11.27 -12.69
CA ILE A 177 -4.24 -10.95 -13.76
C ILE A 177 -5.69 -10.86 -13.26
N ASP A 178 -6.44 -9.85 -13.72
CA ASP A 178 -7.88 -9.72 -13.54
C ASP A 178 -8.57 -10.00 -14.89
N GLU A 179 -9.53 -10.92 -14.93
CA GLU A 179 -10.24 -11.29 -16.17
C GLU A 179 -10.93 -10.07 -16.84
N ALA A 180 -11.36 -9.08 -16.05
CA ALA A 180 -12.00 -7.86 -16.57
C ALA A 180 -11.01 -6.87 -17.21
N LEU A 181 -9.69 -7.03 -17.00
CA LEU A 181 -8.66 -6.21 -17.62
C LEU A 181 -8.29 -6.71 -19.03
N GLY A 182 -8.38 -8.01 -19.29
CA GLY A 182 -7.87 -8.68 -20.48
C GLY A 182 -6.33 -8.72 -20.55
N ASP A 183 -5.76 -9.02 -21.72
CA ASP A 183 -4.31 -8.98 -21.93
C ASP A 183 -3.74 -7.61 -21.57
N CYS A 184 -2.90 -7.60 -20.53
CA CYS A 184 -2.16 -6.45 -20.04
C CYS A 184 -0.65 -6.72 -19.98
N GLN A 185 -0.18 -7.83 -20.56
CA GLN A 185 1.25 -8.11 -20.66
C GLN A 185 1.92 -7.11 -21.62
N VAL A 186 3.20 -6.86 -21.41
CA VAL A 186 4.00 -5.86 -22.13
C VAL A 186 4.87 -6.50 -23.22
N TYR A 187 4.79 -5.94 -24.42
CA TYR A 187 5.36 -6.48 -25.66
C TYR A 187 5.98 -5.34 -26.50
N PRO A 188 7.30 -5.34 -26.77
CA PRO A 188 7.95 -4.30 -27.57
C PRO A 188 7.38 -4.15 -28.97
N GLU A 189 6.95 -5.26 -29.59
CA GLU A 189 6.33 -5.31 -30.91
C GLU A 189 4.91 -4.74 -30.94
N LYS A 190 4.15 -4.80 -29.83
CA LYS A 190 2.90 -4.02 -29.66
C LYS A 190 3.19 -2.54 -29.37
N GLY A 191 4.41 -2.21 -28.97
CA GLY A 191 4.88 -0.86 -28.67
C GLY A 191 4.61 -0.40 -27.23
N THR A 192 4.31 -1.32 -26.31
CA THR A 192 4.08 -1.02 -24.87
C THR A 192 5.38 -0.96 -24.05
N VAL A 193 6.54 -1.12 -24.72
CA VAL A 193 7.89 -1.06 -24.14
C VAL A 193 8.66 0.09 -24.79
N ALA A 194 9.20 0.97 -23.96
CA ALA A 194 10.17 1.99 -24.32
C ALA A 194 11.57 1.67 -23.78
N PHE A 195 12.59 2.18 -24.46
CA PHE A 195 14.00 2.09 -24.07
C PHE A 195 14.55 3.52 -23.98
N ALA A 196 15.20 3.89 -22.88
CA ALA A 196 15.54 5.28 -22.61
C ALA A 196 16.81 5.48 -21.79
N SER A 197 17.33 6.70 -21.89
CA SER A 197 18.16 7.36 -20.90
C SER A 197 17.44 8.61 -20.41
N GLY A 198 16.88 8.57 -19.20
CA GLY A 198 16.34 9.77 -18.56
C GLY A 198 17.40 10.87 -18.42
N LEU A 199 18.64 10.47 -18.07
CA LEU A 199 19.80 11.35 -17.87
C LEU A 199 20.22 12.09 -19.15
N HIS A 200 20.38 11.39 -20.28
CA HIS A 200 20.75 12.01 -21.56
C HIS A 200 19.56 12.50 -22.38
N GLY A 201 18.34 12.39 -21.86
CA GLY A 201 17.12 12.93 -22.47
C GLY A 201 16.78 12.36 -23.84
N TRP A 202 17.00 11.06 -24.02
CA TRP A 202 16.57 10.30 -25.19
C TRP A 202 15.74 9.09 -24.78
N GLY A 203 14.75 8.74 -25.61
CA GLY A 203 13.91 7.57 -25.41
C GLY A 203 13.21 7.17 -26.71
N PHE A 204 13.07 5.86 -26.94
CA PHE A 204 12.48 5.32 -28.15
C PHE A 204 11.60 4.10 -27.89
N THR A 205 10.70 3.83 -28.83
CA THR A 205 9.96 2.56 -28.94
C THR A 205 10.22 1.99 -30.34
N LEU A 206 9.99 0.69 -30.53
CA LEU A 206 10.19 0.05 -31.84
C LEU A 206 9.32 0.70 -32.94
N ARG A 207 8.18 1.30 -32.58
CA ARG A 207 7.32 2.10 -33.47
C ARG A 207 8.08 3.22 -34.20
N GLN A 208 9.07 3.85 -33.57
CA GLN A 208 9.89 4.91 -34.21
C GLN A 208 10.84 4.33 -35.27
N PHE A 209 11.49 3.21 -34.95
CA PHE A 209 12.38 2.50 -35.89
C PHE A 209 11.59 1.86 -37.03
N ALA A 210 10.45 1.25 -36.72
CA ALA A 210 9.53 0.68 -37.69
C ALA A 210 9.08 1.72 -38.73
N ASN A 211 8.65 2.92 -38.29
CA ASN A 211 8.30 4.03 -39.20
C ASN A 211 9.45 4.42 -40.16
N ARG A 212 10.72 4.33 -39.73
CA ARG A 212 11.89 4.67 -40.54
C ARG A 212 12.30 3.52 -41.46
N CYS A 213 12.28 2.29 -40.98
CA CYS A 213 12.62 1.09 -41.73
C CYS A 213 11.55 0.73 -42.78
N ALA A 214 10.26 0.85 -42.43
CA ALA A 214 9.13 0.67 -43.35
C ALA A 214 9.31 1.50 -44.62
N LYS A 215 9.50 2.83 -44.47
CA LYS A 215 9.77 3.77 -45.56
C LYS A 215 11.03 3.44 -46.37
N LYS A 216 12.09 2.92 -45.73
CA LYS A 216 13.36 2.59 -46.38
C LYS A 216 13.32 1.27 -47.16
N PHE A 217 12.49 0.31 -46.74
CA PHE A 217 12.46 -1.04 -47.30
C PHE A 217 11.18 -1.38 -48.08
N GLY A 218 10.20 -0.48 -48.14
CA GLY A 218 8.91 -0.74 -48.80
C GLY A 218 8.04 -1.78 -48.07
N VAL A 219 8.33 -2.01 -46.78
CA VAL A 219 7.59 -2.91 -45.90
C VAL A 219 6.64 -2.07 -45.05
N ASP A 220 5.50 -2.63 -44.67
CA ASP A 220 4.55 -1.95 -43.78
C ASP A 220 5.12 -1.78 -42.35
N LYS A 221 4.65 -0.76 -41.65
CA LYS A 221 4.94 -0.39 -40.26
C LYS A 221 4.63 -1.50 -39.25
N GLU A 222 3.45 -2.12 -39.28
CA GLU A 222 3.07 -3.10 -38.24
C GLU A 222 3.79 -4.43 -38.44
N LYS A 223 3.84 -4.88 -39.71
CA LYS A 223 4.86 -5.80 -40.23
C LYS A 223 6.23 -5.53 -39.57
N MET A 224 6.77 -4.33 -39.79
CA MET A 224 8.12 -3.97 -39.31
C MET A 224 8.24 -3.93 -37.77
N MET A 225 7.18 -3.64 -36.99
CA MET A 225 7.26 -3.76 -35.53
C MET A 225 7.38 -5.22 -35.08
N THR A 226 6.60 -6.14 -35.65
CA THR A 226 6.71 -7.59 -35.34
C THR A 226 8.03 -8.21 -35.82
N MET A 227 8.70 -7.58 -36.78
CA MET A 227 10.02 -8.01 -37.30
C MET A 227 11.20 -7.44 -36.50
N LEU A 228 11.00 -6.39 -35.69
CA LEU A 228 12.08 -5.70 -34.96
C LEU A 228 12.32 -6.22 -33.53
N TRP A 229 11.58 -7.26 -33.12
CA TRP A 229 11.74 -7.94 -31.83
C TRP A 229 11.66 -9.46 -31.98
N GLY A 230 12.17 -10.21 -31.01
CA GLY A 230 12.21 -11.68 -31.06
C GLY A 230 13.20 -12.22 -32.11
N ASN A 231 13.08 -13.52 -32.39
CA ASN A 231 13.99 -14.27 -33.27
C ASN A 231 13.72 -14.02 -34.77
N ASN A 232 13.72 -12.75 -35.18
CA ASN A 232 13.44 -12.29 -36.54
C ASN A 232 14.72 -11.90 -37.28
N PHE A 233 15.07 -12.67 -38.32
CA PHE A 233 16.35 -12.53 -39.01
C PHE A 233 16.24 -11.76 -40.32
N PHE A 234 16.85 -10.57 -40.38
CA PHE A 234 17.04 -9.87 -41.65
C PHE A 234 18.14 -10.55 -42.48
N ASN A 235 17.80 -11.00 -43.68
CA ASN A 235 18.79 -11.45 -44.65
C ASN A 235 19.16 -10.29 -45.60
N PRO A 236 20.34 -9.65 -45.47
CA PRO A 236 20.71 -8.49 -46.28
C PRO A 236 20.92 -8.81 -47.76
N LYS A 237 21.12 -10.08 -48.13
CA LYS A 237 21.23 -10.53 -49.53
C LYS A 237 19.85 -10.62 -50.21
N THR A 238 18.80 -11.02 -49.48
CA THR A 238 17.45 -11.21 -50.04
C THR A 238 16.46 -10.09 -49.72
N LYS A 239 16.77 -9.23 -48.74
CA LYS A 239 15.98 -8.06 -48.29
C LYS A 239 14.54 -8.36 -47.84
N LYS A 240 14.26 -9.59 -47.36
CA LYS A 240 12.91 -10.04 -46.94
C LYS A 240 12.77 -10.19 -45.41
N TRP A 241 11.54 -10.02 -44.93
CA TRP A 241 11.02 -10.23 -43.57
C TRP A 241 9.52 -10.68 -43.64
N SER A 242 8.86 -11.08 -42.54
CA SER A 242 7.39 -11.42 -42.43
C SER A 242 6.82 -11.07 -41.03
N THR A 243 5.51 -10.85 -40.70
CA THR A 243 4.17 -11.12 -41.32
C THR A 243 3.18 -9.90 -41.23
N LYS A 244 1.94 -10.00 -41.77
CA LYS A 244 0.97 -8.94 -42.26
C LYS A 244 0.00 -8.31 -41.19
N ALA A 245 -0.69 -7.16 -41.38
CA ALA A 245 -0.61 -5.96 -42.28
C ALA A 245 -1.62 -4.79 -41.94
N THR A 246 -1.35 -3.54 -42.39
CA THR A 246 -2.14 -2.25 -42.27
C THR A 246 -2.92 -1.82 -43.56
N ASP A 247 -3.61 -0.65 -43.72
CA ASP A 247 -3.85 0.60 -42.92
C ASP A 247 -5.32 1.15 -43.13
N ALA A 248 -5.80 2.43 -43.14
CA ALA A 248 -5.29 3.83 -43.13
C ALA A 248 -6.24 4.85 -42.37
N ASP A 249 -5.78 6.10 -42.19
CA ASP A 249 -6.33 7.49 -42.01
C ASP A 249 -7.83 7.91 -41.71
N GLY A 250 -8.02 9.09 -41.07
CA GLY A 250 -9.29 9.86 -40.87
C GLY A 250 -9.15 11.41 -40.69
N LYS A 251 -10.20 12.18 -40.27
CA LYS A 251 -10.13 13.57 -39.71
C LYS A 251 -11.45 14.21 -39.13
N PRO A 252 -11.38 15.11 -38.10
CA PRO A 252 -12.50 15.91 -37.50
C PRO A 252 -12.57 17.39 -38.04
N LEU A 253 -13.21 18.46 -37.49
CA LEU A 253 -13.65 18.90 -36.13
C LEU A 253 -14.52 20.22 -36.22
N GLU A 254 -15.40 20.58 -35.26
CA GLU A 254 -15.65 21.97 -34.77
C GLU A 254 -16.25 22.00 -33.31
N PRO A 255 -16.13 23.12 -32.52
CA PRO A 255 -16.32 23.20 -31.04
C PRO A 255 -17.79 23.45 -30.59
N ILE A 256 -18.21 23.72 -29.34
CA ILE A 256 -17.62 24.17 -28.03
C ILE A 256 -18.41 23.47 -26.85
N GLU A 257 -18.31 23.70 -25.52
CA GLU A 257 -17.69 24.78 -24.67
C GLU A 257 -17.26 24.37 -23.22
N ASP A 258 -17.99 23.43 -22.59
CA ASP A 258 -18.01 23.17 -21.14
C ASP A 258 -16.86 22.28 -20.62
N CYS A 259 -16.83 21.93 -19.33
CA CYS A 259 -15.75 21.13 -18.72
C CYS A 259 -16.21 19.68 -18.45
N PRO A 260 -15.86 18.70 -19.31
CA PRO A 260 -16.42 17.36 -19.26
C PRO A 260 -15.72 16.41 -18.29
N ALA A 261 -16.46 15.35 -17.90
CA ALA A 261 -16.01 14.29 -17.03
C ALA A 261 -14.81 13.49 -17.59
N GLY A 262 -13.94 12.98 -16.71
CA GLY A 262 -12.71 12.26 -17.07
C GLY A 262 -11.41 13.09 -16.92
N ASN A 263 -11.53 14.38 -16.61
CA ASN A 263 -10.42 15.26 -16.26
C ASN A 263 -10.10 15.21 -14.76
N ILE A 264 -8.81 15.27 -14.41
CA ILE A 264 -8.36 15.57 -13.04
C ILE A 264 -8.37 17.10 -12.87
N ILE A 265 -9.01 17.58 -11.79
CA ILE A 265 -9.04 19.01 -11.43
C ILE A 265 -8.78 19.22 -9.95
N GLY A 266 -8.06 20.28 -9.60
CA GLY A 266 -7.92 20.74 -8.21
C GLY A 266 -9.14 21.59 -7.80
N LEU A 267 -9.79 21.24 -6.69
CA LEU A 267 -10.88 22.00 -6.10
C LEU A 267 -10.44 22.65 -4.79
N VAL A 268 -10.87 23.90 -4.55
CA VAL A 268 -10.53 24.70 -3.38
C VAL A 268 -11.78 24.85 -2.48
N ALA A 269 -11.60 25.05 -1.17
CA ALA A 269 -12.65 25.24 -0.15
C ALA A 269 -13.52 24.01 0.19
N VAL A 270 -13.26 22.84 -0.42
CA VAL A 270 -13.86 21.54 0.00
C VAL A 270 -13.10 20.87 1.15
N ASP A 271 -11.90 21.36 1.45
CA ASP A 271 -10.96 20.89 2.48
C ASP A 271 -11.51 21.05 3.91
N GLN A 272 -12.48 21.93 4.13
CA GLN A 272 -13.13 22.10 5.44
C GLN A 272 -14.01 20.88 5.80
N PHE A 273 -14.60 20.23 4.79
CA PHE A 273 -15.61 19.17 4.96
C PHE A 273 -15.06 17.76 4.76
N LEU A 274 -13.94 17.61 4.03
CA LEU A 274 -13.31 16.32 3.76
C LEU A 274 -12.04 16.12 4.61
N VAL A 275 -11.80 14.87 5.02
CA VAL A 275 -10.66 14.51 5.89
C VAL A 275 -9.60 13.67 5.18
N LYS A 276 -9.97 12.73 4.30
CA LYS A 276 -9.00 11.94 3.49
C LYS A 276 -9.49 11.61 2.08
N SER A 277 -10.77 11.26 1.94
CA SER A 277 -11.42 11.04 0.63
C SER A 277 -12.92 11.29 0.74
N GLY A 278 -13.57 11.63 -0.36
CA GLY A 278 -15.01 11.83 -0.44
C GLY A 278 -15.49 11.82 -1.89
N THR A 279 -16.79 11.63 -2.09
CA THR A 279 -17.44 11.67 -3.41
C THR A 279 -18.33 12.90 -3.47
N ILE A 280 -18.01 13.83 -4.37
CA ILE A 280 -18.83 15.02 -4.61
C ILE A 280 -19.90 14.66 -5.65
N THR A 281 -21.14 15.07 -5.39
CA THR A 281 -22.33 14.71 -6.19
C THR A 281 -23.32 15.87 -6.22
N THR A 282 -24.04 16.01 -7.33
CA THR A 282 -25.23 16.88 -7.46
C THR A 282 -26.55 16.12 -7.24
N SER A 283 -26.48 14.81 -6.97
CA SER A 283 -27.62 13.91 -6.82
C SER A 283 -27.65 13.29 -5.42
N GLU A 284 -28.78 13.43 -4.73
CA GLU A 284 -29.02 12.92 -3.36
C GLU A 284 -29.03 11.38 -3.27
N VAL A 285 -29.28 10.67 -4.38
CA VAL A 285 -29.29 9.20 -4.43
C VAL A 285 -27.92 8.59 -4.75
N ALA A 286 -26.90 9.42 -5.00
CA ALA A 286 -25.55 8.94 -5.26
C ALA A 286 -24.91 8.35 -3.99
N HIS A 287 -24.09 7.32 -4.17
CA HIS A 287 -23.41 6.62 -3.09
C HIS A 287 -21.91 6.93 -3.10
N ASN A 288 -21.27 6.94 -1.93
CA ASN A 288 -19.83 7.11 -1.81
C ASN A 288 -19.06 6.03 -2.60
N MET A 289 -18.04 6.45 -3.35
CA MET A 289 -17.10 5.54 -4.00
C MET A 289 -16.35 4.70 -2.95
N LYS A 290 -15.92 3.50 -3.34
CA LYS A 290 -15.18 2.57 -2.46
C LYS A 290 -13.88 3.23 -1.98
N VAL A 291 -13.83 3.55 -0.69
CA VAL A 291 -12.65 4.06 0.04
C VAL A 291 -11.46 3.12 -0.16
N MET A 292 -10.27 3.71 -0.32
CA MET A 292 -9.02 3.00 -0.58
C MET A 292 -8.68 2.02 0.57
N LYS A 293 -8.21 0.82 0.20
CA LYS A 293 -7.48 -0.07 1.12
C LYS A 293 -5.98 0.17 0.90
N PHE A 294 -5.31 0.81 1.85
CA PHE A 294 -3.84 0.86 1.83
C PHE A 294 -3.27 -0.54 2.09
N SER A 295 -2.25 -0.94 1.33
CA SER A 295 -1.60 -2.24 1.49
C SER A 295 -0.58 -2.28 2.64
N VAL A 296 -0.30 -1.14 3.27
CA VAL A 296 0.64 -1.00 4.39
C VAL A 296 -0.08 -0.52 5.64
N SER A 297 0.37 -0.99 6.81
CA SER A 297 -0.14 -0.57 8.11
C SER A 297 0.82 0.41 8.79
N SER A 298 0.29 1.46 9.41
CA SER A 298 1.08 2.46 10.15
C SER A 298 1.50 1.93 11.52
N VAL A 299 2.55 1.10 11.53
CA VAL A 299 3.00 0.29 12.68
C VAL A 299 3.98 1.01 13.61
N VAL A 300 4.71 2.03 13.13
CA VAL A 300 5.67 2.81 13.94
C VAL A 300 4.94 4.01 14.55
N GLN A 301 5.10 4.24 15.85
CA GLN A 301 4.36 5.23 16.63
C GLN A 301 5.30 6.13 17.45
N VAL A 302 5.02 7.42 17.52
CA VAL A 302 5.71 8.39 18.38
C VAL A 302 4.68 9.21 19.16
N GLY A 303 4.93 9.38 20.46
CA GLY A 303 4.18 10.32 21.29
C GLY A 303 4.65 11.75 21.07
N VAL A 304 3.72 12.68 20.88
CA VAL A 304 3.98 14.08 20.56
C VAL A 304 3.34 14.97 21.61
N GLY A 305 4.12 15.92 22.13
CA GLY A 305 3.65 16.98 23.03
C GLY A 305 4.23 18.33 22.64
N VAL A 306 3.64 19.41 23.12
CA VAL A 306 4.18 20.77 22.96
C VAL A 306 5.29 21.06 23.97
N LYS A 307 6.29 21.89 23.62
CA LYS A 307 7.30 22.34 24.61
C LYS A 307 6.72 23.27 25.67
N ASP A 308 5.67 24.01 25.33
CA ASP A 308 4.88 24.92 26.17
C ASP A 308 3.39 24.58 26.04
N ALA A 309 2.72 24.35 27.17
CA ALA A 309 1.32 23.90 27.23
C ALA A 309 0.33 24.88 26.58
N ASN A 310 0.63 26.19 26.53
CA ASN A 310 -0.25 27.18 25.89
C ASN A 310 -0.44 26.93 24.37
N ASN A 311 0.50 26.21 23.75
CA ASN A 311 0.46 25.89 22.32
C ASN A 311 -0.29 24.59 22.00
N LEU A 312 -0.88 23.91 23.00
CA LEU A 312 -1.64 22.66 22.79
C LEU A 312 -2.73 22.74 21.71
N PRO A 313 -3.52 23.83 21.56
CA PRO A 313 -4.50 23.95 20.48
C PRO A 313 -3.87 23.92 19.08
N LYS A 314 -2.67 24.50 18.91
CA LYS A 314 -1.95 24.46 17.63
C LYS A 314 -1.43 23.06 17.29
N LEU A 315 -0.99 22.29 18.29
CA LEU A 315 -0.64 20.88 18.07
C LEU A 315 -1.89 20.07 17.67
N VAL A 316 -3.03 20.27 18.34
CA VAL A 316 -4.27 19.57 18.00
C VAL A 316 -4.76 19.90 16.58
N GLU A 317 -4.64 21.15 16.13
CA GLU A 317 -4.99 21.52 14.75
C GLU A 317 -3.94 20.99 13.75
N GLY A 318 -2.65 21.12 14.07
CA GLY A 318 -1.56 20.59 13.25
C GLY A 318 -1.66 19.08 13.02
N LEU A 319 -2.07 18.32 14.04
CA LEU A 319 -2.33 16.88 13.95
C LEU A 319 -3.52 16.54 13.03
N LYS A 320 -4.54 17.41 12.93
CA LYS A 320 -5.60 17.26 11.93
C LYS A 320 -5.07 17.57 10.53
N CYS A 321 -4.32 18.65 10.37
CA CYS A 321 -3.74 19.04 9.09
C CYS A 321 -2.78 17.96 8.54
N LEU A 322 -1.95 17.36 9.40
CA LEU A 322 -1.09 16.23 9.05
C LEU A 322 -1.93 15.02 8.63
N ALA A 323 -2.96 14.65 9.40
CA ALA A 323 -3.87 13.55 9.09
C ALA A 323 -4.82 13.82 7.90
N LYS A 324 -4.89 15.05 7.39
CA LYS A 324 -5.49 15.39 6.08
C LYS A 324 -4.47 15.31 4.94
N SER A 325 -3.21 15.62 5.22
CA SER A 325 -2.15 15.74 4.22
C SER A 325 -1.57 14.37 3.82
N ASP A 326 -1.38 13.46 4.78
CA ASP A 326 -0.95 12.09 4.50
C ASP A 326 -2.09 11.06 4.69
N ALA A 327 -2.23 10.18 3.70
CA ALA A 327 -3.31 9.21 3.62
C ALA A 327 -3.16 8.02 4.59
N CYS A 328 -1.94 7.63 4.98
CA CYS A 328 -1.66 6.55 5.94
C CYS A 328 -1.39 7.01 7.38
N VAL A 329 -0.95 8.25 7.61
CA VAL A 329 -0.72 8.78 8.96
C VAL A 329 -2.00 8.67 9.79
N LEU A 330 -1.86 8.12 10.99
CA LEU A 330 -2.92 8.05 11.98
C LEU A 330 -2.53 8.93 13.17
N THR A 331 -3.34 9.94 13.46
CA THR A 331 -3.23 10.76 14.67
C THR A 331 -4.38 10.44 15.63
N TYR A 332 -4.05 10.23 16.90
CA TYR A 332 -5.06 10.00 17.95
C TYR A 332 -4.51 10.38 19.33
N SER A 333 -5.41 10.63 20.29
CA SER A 333 -5.05 10.91 21.68
C SER A 333 -5.41 9.72 22.57
N PHE A 334 -4.56 9.41 23.55
CA PHE A 334 -4.95 8.55 24.67
C PHE A 334 -5.74 9.34 25.73
N HIS A 335 -6.50 8.62 26.57
CA HIS A 335 -7.20 9.17 27.74
C HIS A 335 -6.24 9.76 28.79
N THR A 336 -4.96 9.44 28.72
CA THR A 336 -3.87 10.05 29.52
C THR A 336 -3.42 11.43 29.01
N GLY A 337 -3.97 11.91 27.88
CA GLY A 337 -3.60 13.19 27.27
C GLY A 337 -2.38 13.13 26.35
N GLU A 338 -1.73 11.98 26.19
CA GLU A 338 -0.63 11.78 25.23
C GLU A 338 -1.21 11.72 23.79
N HIS A 339 -0.76 12.59 22.89
CA HIS A 339 -1.08 12.51 21.47
C HIS A 339 -0.08 11.59 20.76
N ILE A 340 -0.55 10.72 19.89
CA ILE A 340 0.27 9.78 19.11
C ILE A 340 0.15 10.12 17.62
N VAL A 341 1.29 10.12 16.93
CA VAL A 341 1.39 10.03 15.47
C VAL A 341 1.90 8.64 15.13
N ALA A 342 1.24 7.94 14.21
CA ALA A 342 1.70 6.66 13.67
C ALA A 342 1.87 6.72 12.16
N GLY A 343 3.01 6.22 11.68
CA GLY A 343 3.41 6.17 10.27
C GLY A 343 3.86 4.76 9.85
N VAL A 344 4.13 4.59 8.55
CA VAL A 344 4.48 3.28 7.95
C VAL A 344 5.88 2.82 8.38
N GLY A 345 6.87 3.71 8.31
CA GLY A 345 8.28 3.42 8.64
C GLY A 345 8.95 4.57 9.39
N GLU A 346 10.24 4.39 9.69
CA GLU A 346 11.06 5.35 10.45
C GLU A 346 11.25 6.67 9.66
N LEU A 347 11.52 6.58 8.35
CA LEU A 347 11.71 7.73 7.47
C LEU A 347 10.39 8.48 7.20
N HIS A 348 9.29 7.74 6.99
CA HIS A 348 7.94 8.32 6.92
C HIS A 348 7.67 9.19 8.15
N LEU A 349 7.91 8.63 9.34
CA LEU A 349 7.55 9.27 10.60
C LEU A 349 8.47 10.47 10.90
N GLU A 350 9.77 10.39 10.60
CA GLU A 350 10.69 11.54 10.69
C GLU A 350 10.18 12.74 9.87
N ILE A 351 9.82 12.51 8.60
CA ILE A 351 9.32 13.56 7.70
C ILE A 351 7.96 14.10 8.18
N CYS A 352 7.05 13.23 8.63
CA CYS A 352 5.74 13.66 9.16
C CYS A 352 5.84 14.48 10.45
N LEU A 353 6.76 14.13 11.35
CA LEU A 353 6.99 14.90 12.58
C LEU A 353 7.65 16.25 12.28
N LYS A 354 8.48 16.34 11.23
CA LYS A 354 9.05 17.58 10.74
C LYS A 354 7.99 18.49 10.08
N ASP A 355 7.17 17.98 9.17
CA ASP A 355 6.03 18.72 8.59
C ASP A 355 5.05 19.17 9.70
N LEU A 356 4.89 18.38 10.77
CA LEU A 356 4.09 18.76 11.93
C LEU A 356 4.69 19.94 12.73
N GLU A 357 6.00 19.93 13.04
CA GLU A 357 6.66 21.01 13.79
C GLU A 357 6.84 22.28 12.94
N GLU A 358 7.28 22.16 11.69
CA GLU A 358 7.65 23.29 10.82
C GLU A 358 6.49 23.85 9.97
N VAL A 359 5.61 23.00 9.44
CA VAL A 359 4.59 23.43 8.46
C VAL A 359 3.21 23.58 9.10
N HIS A 360 2.75 22.56 9.85
CA HIS A 360 1.35 22.46 10.29
C HIS A 360 1.07 23.10 11.66
N ALA A 361 1.83 22.74 12.71
CA ALA A 361 1.60 23.27 14.06
C ALA A 361 2.40 24.56 14.33
N GLN A 362 3.56 24.72 13.67
CA GLN A 362 4.43 25.91 13.73
C GLN A 362 4.82 26.28 15.17
N VAL A 363 5.07 25.27 16.01
CA VAL A 363 5.41 25.41 17.44
C VAL A 363 6.40 24.33 17.87
N PRO A 364 7.36 24.64 18.76
CA PRO A 364 8.35 23.65 19.19
C PRO A 364 7.74 22.41 19.89
N LEU A 365 8.07 21.21 19.42
CA LEU A 365 7.49 19.93 19.88
C LEU A 365 8.47 19.04 20.66
N ARG A 366 7.93 18.17 21.52
CA ARG A 366 8.65 17.09 22.20
C ARG A 366 8.17 15.77 21.63
N PHE A 367 9.11 14.92 21.22
CA PHE A 367 8.84 13.60 20.67
C PHE A 367 9.30 12.52 21.65
N SER A 368 8.52 11.45 21.81
CA SER A 368 8.97 10.24 22.51
C SER A 368 9.96 9.47 21.64
N TYR A 369 10.71 8.54 22.26
CA TYR A 369 11.35 7.48 21.48
C TYR A 369 10.27 6.69 20.68
N PRO A 370 10.53 6.25 19.44
CA PRO A 370 9.57 5.47 18.66
C PRO A 370 9.24 4.12 19.31
N PHE A 371 8.02 3.64 19.11
CA PHE A 371 7.53 2.35 19.61
C PHE A 371 6.51 1.75 18.63
N VAL A 372 6.26 0.44 18.73
CA VAL A 372 5.43 -0.27 17.73
C VAL A 372 4.00 -0.54 18.20
N GLN A 373 3.09 -0.67 17.24
CA GLN A 373 1.76 -1.19 17.51
C GLN A 373 1.79 -2.71 17.68
N TYR A 374 1.63 -3.20 18.92
CA TYR A 374 1.34 -4.62 19.20
C TYR A 374 -0.15 -4.95 19.03
N ARG A 375 -0.46 -6.24 18.84
CA ARG A 375 -1.80 -6.84 18.96
C ARG A 375 -1.84 -7.86 20.10
N GLU A 376 -3.05 -8.20 20.53
CA GLU A 376 -3.30 -9.30 21.48
C GLU A 376 -3.99 -10.46 20.75
N THR A 377 -3.78 -11.70 21.19
CA THR A 377 -4.33 -12.90 20.55
C THR A 377 -4.41 -14.08 21.54
N VAL A 378 -4.99 -15.21 21.13
CA VAL A 378 -5.07 -16.46 21.89
C VAL A 378 -4.47 -17.61 21.08
N ILE A 379 -3.82 -18.58 21.74
CA ILE A 379 -3.23 -19.75 21.06
C ILE A 379 -3.84 -21.09 21.49
N ALA A 380 -4.77 -21.08 22.45
CA ALA A 380 -5.49 -22.26 22.92
C ALA A 380 -7.00 -21.98 23.01
N GLN A 381 -7.79 -23.03 23.21
CA GLN A 381 -9.17 -22.86 23.71
C GLN A 381 -9.12 -22.35 25.16
N SER A 382 -10.12 -21.55 25.58
CA SER A 382 -10.38 -21.30 27.00
C SER A 382 -10.41 -22.61 27.81
N SER A 383 -9.66 -22.63 28.91
CA SER A 383 -9.55 -23.78 29.82
C SER A 383 -10.80 -24.07 30.66
N ILE A 384 -11.72 -23.11 30.75
CA ILE A 384 -12.99 -23.20 31.48
C ILE A 384 -14.12 -22.52 30.70
N ASP A 385 -15.36 -22.80 31.10
CA ASP A 385 -16.54 -22.04 30.69
C ASP A 385 -16.61 -20.71 31.45
N CYS A 386 -16.18 -19.63 30.79
CA CYS A 386 -16.21 -18.31 31.40
C CYS A 386 -17.64 -17.80 31.49
N LEU A 387 -18.04 -17.41 32.69
CA LEU A 387 -19.33 -16.83 33.04
C LEU A 387 -19.17 -15.39 33.52
N ALA A 388 -20.04 -14.50 33.05
CA ALA A 388 -20.30 -13.20 33.68
C ALA A 388 -21.80 -12.97 33.91
N LYS A 389 -22.10 -12.19 34.95
CA LYS A 389 -23.44 -11.80 35.42
C LYS A 389 -23.51 -10.26 35.54
N PRO A 390 -24.66 -9.61 35.27
CA PRO A 390 -24.87 -8.21 35.61
C PRO A 390 -25.04 -8.03 37.13
N PRO A 391 -25.01 -6.78 37.65
CA PRO A 391 -25.29 -6.50 39.07
C PRO A 391 -26.64 -7.04 39.56
N ASN A 392 -27.65 -7.10 38.68
CA ASN A 392 -28.96 -7.66 38.98
C ASN A 392 -29.00 -9.21 39.03
N LYS A 393 -27.94 -9.88 38.55
CA LYS A 393 -27.77 -11.35 38.49
C LYS A 393 -28.85 -12.11 37.69
N HIS A 394 -29.74 -11.41 36.98
CA HIS A 394 -30.85 -12.00 36.23
C HIS A 394 -30.42 -12.62 34.89
N ASN A 395 -29.44 -12.00 34.22
CA ASN A 395 -28.85 -12.53 33.00
C ASN A 395 -27.54 -13.28 33.33
N ARG A 396 -27.17 -14.23 32.47
CA ARG A 396 -25.90 -14.98 32.52
C ARG A 396 -25.42 -15.17 31.10
N ILE A 397 -24.14 -14.94 30.83
CA ILE A 397 -23.54 -15.23 29.52
C ILE A 397 -22.37 -16.17 29.74
N TYR A 398 -22.37 -17.33 29.07
CA TYR A 398 -21.30 -18.31 29.08
C TYR A 398 -20.54 -18.28 27.74
N MET A 399 -19.21 -18.23 27.77
CA MET A 399 -18.38 -18.07 26.57
C MET A 399 -17.04 -18.81 26.67
N ARG A 400 -16.55 -19.31 25.53
CA ARG A 400 -15.14 -19.72 25.33
C ARG A 400 -14.53 -18.97 24.14
N ALA A 401 -13.26 -18.62 24.26
CA ALA A 401 -12.42 -18.16 23.17
C ALA A 401 -11.64 -19.34 22.56
N TYR A 402 -11.31 -19.19 21.28
CA TYR A 402 -10.52 -20.12 20.46
C TYR A 402 -9.61 -19.30 19.54
N PRO A 403 -8.44 -19.82 19.11
CA PRO A 403 -7.77 -19.28 17.93
C PRO A 403 -8.69 -19.44 16.70
N LEU A 404 -8.63 -18.49 15.77
CA LEU A 404 -9.14 -18.67 14.41
C LEU A 404 -8.28 -19.70 13.68
N ALA A 405 -8.87 -20.38 12.69
CA ALA A 405 -8.15 -21.31 11.83
C ALA A 405 -7.00 -20.61 11.08
N TYR A 406 -5.94 -21.35 10.79
CA TYR A 406 -4.77 -20.82 10.09
C TYR A 406 -5.14 -20.21 8.73
N GLY A 407 -4.57 -19.04 8.41
CA GLY A 407 -4.89 -18.27 7.20
C GLY A 407 -6.25 -17.56 7.17
N LEU A 408 -7.26 -18.00 7.95
CA LEU A 408 -8.60 -17.37 7.96
C LEU A 408 -8.55 -15.90 8.39
N THR A 409 -7.68 -15.56 9.34
CA THR A 409 -7.45 -14.18 9.78
C THR A 409 -7.03 -13.28 8.62
N ASP A 410 -6.08 -13.76 7.82
CA ASP A 410 -5.49 -13.00 6.71
C ASP A 410 -6.47 -12.92 5.52
N GLU A 411 -7.32 -13.93 5.32
CA GLU A 411 -8.41 -13.89 4.34
C GLU A 411 -9.54 -12.92 4.72
N ILE A 412 -9.84 -12.76 6.01
CA ILE A 412 -10.79 -11.75 6.53
C ILE A 412 -10.21 -10.34 6.36
N GLU A 413 -8.93 -10.12 6.68
CA GLU A 413 -8.26 -8.82 6.53
C GLU A 413 -8.11 -8.41 5.04
N ALA A 414 -7.76 -9.35 4.17
CA ALA A 414 -7.83 -9.18 2.72
C ALA A 414 -9.26 -8.88 2.24
N GLY A 415 -10.27 -9.46 2.89
CA GLY A 415 -11.68 -9.31 2.56
C GLY A 415 -12.20 -10.34 1.55
N LYS A 416 -11.56 -11.52 1.48
CA LYS A 416 -12.06 -12.71 0.77
C LYS A 416 -13.28 -13.32 1.46
N VAL A 417 -13.37 -13.15 2.78
CA VAL A 417 -14.52 -13.52 3.62
C VAL A 417 -14.97 -12.27 4.38
N SER A 418 -16.23 -11.90 4.23
CA SER A 418 -16.80 -10.65 4.74
C SER A 418 -18.17 -10.83 5.36
N ALA A 419 -18.53 -9.96 6.29
CA ALA A 419 -19.91 -9.87 6.80
C ALA A 419 -20.92 -9.40 5.73
N LYS A 420 -20.45 -8.87 4.59
CA LYS A 420 -21.28 -8.46 3.45
C LYS A 420 -21.70 -9.61 2.54
N ASP A 421 -21.02 -10.75 2.61
CA ASP A 421 -21.32 -11.89 1.75
C ASP A 421 -22.67 -12.52 2.13
N ASP A 422 -23.31 -13.23 1.20
CA ASP A 422 -24.48 -14.04 1.53
C ASP A 422 -24.17 -15.04 2.66
N PHE A 423 -25.19 -15.32 3.49
CA PHE A 423 -25.03 -16.22 4.61
C PHE A 423 -24.67 -17.65 4.17
N LYS A 424 -25.28 -18.16 3.09
CA LYS A 424 -25.04 -19.53 2.62
C LYS A 424 -23.70 -19.65 1.89
N SER A 425 -23.30 -18.65 1.11
CA SER A 425 -21.96 -18.67 0.48
C SER A 425 -20.84 -18.60 1.53
N ARG A 426 -20.94 -17.70 2.52
CA ARG A 426 -19.97 -17.61 3.62
C ARG A 426 -19.97 -18.87 4.49
N ALA A 427 -21.14 -19.42 4.84
CA ALA A 427 -21.23 -20.67 5.59
C ALA A 427 -20.55 -21.83 4.86
N ARG A 428 -20.79 -21.97 3.54
CA ARG A 428 -20.09 -22.96 2.71
C ARG A 428 -18.58 -22.76 2.71
N VAL A 429 -18.08 -21.53 2.51
CA VAL A 429 -16.63 -21.27 2.53
C VAL A 429 -16.00 -21.61 3.89
N LEU A 430 -16.71 -21.36 5.00
CA LEU A 430 -16.23 -21.72 6.34
C LEU A 430 -16.27 -23.24 6.60
N ALA A 431 -17.28 -23.95 6.09
CA ALA A 431 -17.36 -25.40 6.17
C ALA A 431 -16.30 -26.09 5.30
N ASP A 432 -16.32 -25.83 3.98
CA ASP A 432 -15.51 -26.52 2.97
C ASP A 432 -14.00 -26.32 3.14
N LYS A 433 -13.57 -25.18 3.71
CA LYS A 433 -12.15 -24.77 3.81
C LYS A 433 -11.58 -24.77 5.23
N TYR A 434 -12.44 -24.63 6.25
CA TYR A 434 -12.01 -24.47 7.65
C TYR A 434 -12.69 -25.45 8.62
N GLU A 435 -13.47 -26.40 8.10
CA GLU A 435 -14.15 -27.47 8.87
C GLU A 435 -15.13 -26.92 9.93
N TRP A 436 -15.74 -25.76 9.67
CA TRP A 436 -16.75 -25.19 10.58
C TRP A 436 -18.12 -25.81 10.34
N ASP A 437 -18.79 -26.21 11.42
CA ASP A 437 -20.17 -26.65 11.40
C ASP A 437 -21.11 -25.52 10.93
N ALA A 438 -22.13 -25.89 10.16
CA ALA A 438 -23.15 -24.99 9.60
C ALA A 438 -24.48 -25.03 10.38
N THR A 439 -24.56 -25.79 11.48
CA THR A 439 -25.78 -26.00 12.29
C THR A 439 -26.09 -24.83 13.25
N GLU A 440 -27.13 -25.00 14.08
CA GLU A 440 -27.98 -23.91 14.54
C GLU A 440 -27.35 -22.92 15.53
N ALA A 441 -27.65 -21.64 15.33
CA ALA A 441 -27.43 -20.61 16.34
C ALA A 441 -28.58 -20.59 17.36
N LEU A 442 -28.26 -20.24 18.62
CA LEU A 442 -29.22 -20.08 19.72
C LEU A 442 -30.39 -19.15 19.30
N GLN A 443 -31.59 -19.74 19.15
CA GLN A 443 -32.76 -19.11 18.51
C GLN A 443 -33.20 -17.79 19.17
N TYR A 444 -32.90 -17.59 20.46
CA TYR A 444 -33.34 -16.44 21.25
C TYR A 444 -32.30 -15.31 21.40
N LEU A 445 -31.13 -15.39 20.74
CA LEU A 445 -30.11 -14.33 20.79
C LEU A 445 -30.52 -13.00 20.11
N GLY A 446 -31.61 -13.00 19.32
CA GLY A 446 -32.00 -11.85 18.47
C GLY A 446 -32.11 -10.52 19.21
N GLU A 447 -32.69 -10.50 20.41
CA GLU A 447 -32.89 -9.26 21.18
C GLU A 447 -31.59 -8.65 21.72
N ILE A 448 -30.63 -9.48 22.14
CA ILE A 448 -29.37 -9.00 22.72
C ILE A 448 -28.27 -8.82 21.67
N LYS A 449 -28.50 -9.29 20.44
CA LYS A 449 -27.54 -9.34 19.34
C LYS A 449 -26.77 -8.04 19.16
N ASP A 450 -27.47 -6.91 19.04
CA ASP A 450 -26.82 -5.63 18.74
C ASP A 450 -26.02 -5.08 19.94
N SER A 451 -26.45 -5.38 21.17
CA SER A 451 -25.65 -5.12 22.38
C SER A 451 -24.39 -5.98 22.39
N CYS A 452 -24.50 -7.28 22.08
CA CYS A 452 -23.35 -8.19 22.00
C CYS A 452 -22.39 -7.81 20.86
N VAL A 453 -22.87 -7.44 19.68
CA VAL A 453 -22.05 -7.00 18.54
C VAL A 453 -21.32 -5.69 18.85
N SER A 454 -22.02 -4.69 19.41
CA SER A 454 -21.40 -3.42 19.83
C SER A 454 -20.32 -3.65 20.89
N THR A 455 -20.61 -4.53 21.85
CA THR A 455 -19.64 -4.92 22.89
C THR A 455 -18.45 -5.67 22.31
N PHE A 456 -18.68 -6.57 21.36
CA PHE A 456 -17.63 -7.35 20.71
C PHE A 456 -16.68 -6.45 19.92
N GLN A 457 -17.21 -5.46 19.18
CA GLN A 457 -16.39 -4.46 18.48
C GLN A 457 -15.55 -3.62 19.45
N TRP A 458 -16.08 -3.29 20.64
CA TRP A 458 -15.35 -2.56 21.67
C TRP A 458 -14.26 -3.44 22.34
N ALA A 459 -14.63 -4.62 22.81
CA ALA A 459 -13.73 -5.55 23.52
C ALA A 459 -12.67 -6.20 22.62
N THR A 460 -12.88 -6.24 21.29
CA THR A 460 -11.82 -6.61 20.33
C THR A 460 -10.95 -5.42 19.93
N LYS A 461 -11.39 -4.17 20.12
CA LYS A 461 -10.56 -2.97 19.90
C LYS A 461 -9.58 -2.74 21.05
N GLU A 462 -10.03 -2.97 22.28
CA GLU A 462 -9.29 -2.87 23.55
C GLU A 462 -9.13 -4.28 24.16
N GLY A 463 -7.99 -4.96 23.99
CA GLY A 463 -7.73 -6.28 24.59
C GLY A 463 -7.42 -6.22 26.10
N PRO A 464 -7.62 -7.32 26.85
CA PRO A 464 -7.58 -7.30 28.32
C PRO A 464 -6.19 -7.12 28.96
N ILE A 465 -5.10 -7.19 28.19
CA ILE A 465 -3.74 -7.09 28.74
C ILE A 465 -3.18 -5.67 28.58
N MET A 466 -3.27 -5.08 27.38
CA MET A 466 -2.63 -3.80 27.03
C MET A 466 -3.61 -2.79 26.43
N ASP A 467 -4.92 -3.05 26.45
CA ASP A 467 -5.92 -2.36 25.63
C ASP A 467 -5.48 -2.28 24.15
N LYS A 468 -4.85 -3.35 23.62
CA LYS A 468 -4.45 -3.46 22.21
C LYS A 468 -5.39 -4.43 21.49
N SER A 469 -5.68 -4.16 20.22
CA SER A 469 -6.77 -4.88 19.55
C SER A 469 -6.47 -6.37 19.38
N LEU A 470 -7.50 -7.19 19.58
CA LEU A 470 -7.47 -8.62 19.41
C LEU A 470 -7.37 -8.98 17.92
N ARG A 471 -6.46 -9.89 17.57
CA ARG A 471 -6.29 -10.49 16.24
C ARG A 471 -6.39 -12.01 16.35
N GLY A 472 -6.99 -12.68 15.36
CA GLY A 472 -6.98 -14.14 15.31
C GLY A 472 -7.86 -14.86 16.35
N CYS A 473 -8.85 -14.20 16.96
CA CYS A 473 -9.69 -14.79 18.02
C CYS A 473 -11.12 -15.11 17.54
N ARG A 474 -11.59 -16.34 17.76
CA ARG A 474 -12.99 -16.75 17.64
C ARG A 474 -13.62 -16.83 19.04
N PHE A 475 -14.89 -16.46 19.16
CA PHE A 475 -15.62 -16.52 20.42
C PHE A 475 -16.93 -17.30 20.23
N ASN A 476 -17.12 -18.32 21.05
CA ASN A 476 -18.30 -19.16 21.05
C ASN A 476 -19.12 -18.80 22.30
N ILE A 477 -20.30 -18.22 22.12
CA ILE A 477 -21.33 -18.14 23.16
C ILE A 477 -21.90 -19.56 23.30
N LEU A 478 -21.89 -20.10 24.52
CA LEU A 478 -22.27 -21.50 24.78
C LEU A 478 -23.68 -21.60 25.38
N ASP A 479 -24.01 -20.71 26.30
CA ASP A 479 -25.34 -20.58 26.91
C ASP A 479 -25.59 -19.11 27.29
N VAL A 480 -26.87 -18.73 27.29
CA VAL A 480 -27.32 -17.42 27.79
C VAL A 480 -28.61 -17.59 28.59
N THR A 481 -28.54 -17.42 29.91
CA THR A 481 -29.74 -17.19 30.71
C THR A 481 -30.17 -15.74 30.56
N LEU A 482 -31.43 -15.49 30.21
CA LEU A 482 -32.02 -14.15 30.10
C LEU A 482 -33.21 -13.99 31.06
N HIS A 483 -33.38 -12.78 31.59
CA HIS A 483 -34.59 -12.45 32.34
C HIS A 483 -35.83 -12.47 31.42
N ALA A 484 -37.01 -12.75 31.98
CA ALA A 484 -38.27 -12.79 31.23
C ALA A 484 -38.67 -11.43 30.63
N ASP A 485 -38.48 -10.34 31.38
CA ASP A 485 -38.81 -8.98 30.92
C ASP A 485 -37.65 -8.31 30.17
N ALA A 486 -37.93 -7.76 28.98
CA ALA A 486 -36.96 -7.06 28.14
C ALA A 486 -36.30 -5.85 28.83
N ILE A 487 -36.97 -5.21 29.79
CA ILE A 487 -36.42 -4.09 30.58
C ILE A 487 -35.12 -4.51 31.30
N HIS A 488 -35.05 -5.75 31.79
CA HIS A 488 -33.87 -6.31 32.44
C HIS A 488 -32.83 -6.87 31.45
N ARG A 489 -33.15 -6.91 30.14
CA ARG A 489 -32.26 -7.28 29.02
C ARG A 489 -31.61 -6.08 28.32
N GLY A 490 -31.86 -4.85 28.79
CA GLY A 490 -31.33 -3.63 28.17
C GLY A 490 -29.80 -3.52 28.14
N GLY A 491 -29.27 -2.77 27.18
CA GLY A 491 -27.82 -2.67 26.89
C GLY A 491 -26.96 -2.30 28.10
N GLY A 492 -27.44 -1.46 29.02
CA GLY A 492 -26.73 -1.13 30.26
C GLY A 492 -26.45 -2.31 31.21
N GLN A 493 -27.14 -3.44 31.04
CA GLN A 493 -26.84 -4.71 31.74
C GLN A 493 -26.05 -5.68 30.85
N ILE A 494 -26.41 -5.80 29.56
CA ILE A 494 -25.79 -6.76 28.64
C ILE A 494 -24.36 -6.35 28.24
N ILE A 495 -24.12 -5.08 27.91
CA ILE A 495 -22.82 -4.59 27.43
C ILE A 495 -21.68 -4.83 28.44
N PRO A 496 -21.76 -4.38 29.72
CA PRO A 496 -20.69 -4.65 30.68
C PRO A 496 -20.51 -6.15 30.96
N THR A 497 -21.60 -6.92 31.00
CA THR A 497 -21.57 -8.37 31.20
C THR A 497 -20.87 -9.10 30.05
N CYS A 498 -21.19 -8.73 28.81
CA CYS A 498 -20.59 -9.29 27.61
C CYS A 498 -19.11 -8.87 27.47
N ARG A 499 -18.72 -7.67 27.91
CA ARG A 499 -17.30 -7.24 27.92
C ARG A 499 -16.49 -8.08 28.91
N ARG A 500 -17.04 -8.29 30.12
CA ARG A 500 -16.42 -9.15 31.15
C ARG A 500 -16.23 -10.58 30.64
N VAL A 501 -17.27 -11.22 30.07
CA VAL A 501 -17.13 -12.62 29.63
C VAL A 501 -16.14 -12.79 28.46
N VAL A 502 -16.08 -11.84 27.53
CA VAL A 502 -15.07 -11.82 26.45
C VAL A 502 -13.66 -11.82 27.04
N TYR A 503 -13.36 -10.92 27.98
CA TYR A 503 -12.04 -10.85 28.61
C TYR A 503 -11.70 -12.06 29.47
N ALA A 504 -12.64 -12.58 30.25
CA ALA A 504 -12.45 -13.84 30.99
C ALA A 504 -12.07 -15.00 30.05
N SER A 505 -12.75 -15.09 28.89
CA SER A 505 -12.47 -16.14 27.90
C SER A 505 -11.10 -15.98 27.23
N VAL A 506 -10.64 -14.75 26.95
CA VAL A 506 -9.28 -14.48 26.45
C VAL A 506 -8.20 -14.86 27.48
N LEU A 507 -8.36 -14.46 28.74
CA LEU A 507 -7.37 -14.72 29.81
C LEU A 507 -7.20 -16.22 30.08
N THR A 508 -8.25 -17.02 29.87
CA THR A 508 -8.23 -18.49 30.03
C THR A 508 -7.78 -19.26 28.78
N ALA A 509 -7.60 -18.58 27.64
CA ALA A 509 -7.28 -19.16 26.33
C ALA A 509 -5.78 -19.08 25.96
N SER A 510 -4.90 -19.06 26.97
CA SER A 510 -3.44 -18.87 26.82
C SER A 510 -3.10 -17.64 25.95
N PRO A 511 -3.34 -16.42 26.44
CA PRO A 511 -3.16 -15.22 25.62
C PRO A 511 -1.69 -14.99 25.21
N ARG A 512 -1.53 -14.27 24.09
CA ARG A 512 -0.25 -13.90 23.48
C ARG A 512 -0.27 -12.45 23.02
N ILE A 513 0.92 -11.89 22.91
CA ILE A 513 1.17 -10.64 22.18
C ILE A 513 1.64 -11.01 20.78
N GLN A 514 1.21 -10.26 19.78
CA GLN A 514 1.80 -10.25 18.45
C GLN A 514 2.53 -8.94 18.19
N GLU A 515 3.76 -9.03 17.71
CA GLU A 515 4.53 -7.91 17.17
C GLU A 515 4.50 -7.91 15.63
N PRO A 516 4.53 -6.73 14.99
CA PRO A 516 4.60 -6.65 13.55
C PRO A 516 6.02 -7.00 13.07
N VAL A 517 6.11 -7.60 11.88
CA VAL A 517 7.36 -8.01 11.24
C VAL A 517 7.49 -7.33 9.87
N HIS A 518 8.68 -6.80 9.62
CA HIS A 518 9.11 -6.37 8.29
C HIS A 518 9.77 -7.52 7.54
N LEU A 519 9.39 -7.71 6.28
CA LEU A 519 10.29 -8.32 5.30
C LEU A 519 11.30 -7.26 4.87
N VAL A 520 12.58 -7.53 5.05
CA VAL A 520 13.68 -6.64 4.70
C VAL A 520 14.43 -7.22 3.51
N GLU A 521 14.54 -6.47 2.41
CA GLU A 521 15.46 -6.75 1.31
C GLU A 521 16.72 -5.90 1.49
N ILE A 522 17.89 -6.55 1.45
CA ILE A 522 19.20 -5.92 1.59
C ILE A 522 19.99 -6.14 0.31
N GLN A 523 20.38 -5.07 -0.37
CA GLN A 523 21.16 -5.10 -1.61
C GLN A 523 22.61 -4.71 -1.29
N CYS A 524 23.57 -5.55 -1.66
CA CYS A 524 25.00 -5.35 -1.39
C CYS A 524 25.91 -6.04 -2.43
N PRO A 525 27.15 -5.56 -2.64
CA PRO A 525 28.17 -6.33 -3.35
C PRO A 525 28.64 -7.54 -2.53
N ASP A 526 29.08 -8.61 -3.20
CA ASP A 526 29.48 -9.88 -2.56
C ASP A 526 30.53 -9.70 -1.45
N SER A 527 31.41 -8.71 -1.58
CA SER A 527 32.43 -8.33 -0.59
C SER A 527 31.86 -7.92 0.77
N ALA A 528 30.60 -7.47 0.85
CA ALA A 528 29.96 -6.98 2.07
C ALA A 528 29.09 -8.05 2.78
N ILE A 529 28.82 -9.20 2.14
CA ILE A 529 27.88 -10.23 2.64
C ILE A 529 28.23 -10.71 4.05
N GLY A 530 29.52 -10.94 4.34
CA GLY A 530 29.97 -11.40 5.65
C GLY A 530 29.61 -10.46 6.81
N GLY A 531 29.64 -9.14 6.56
CA GLY A 531 29.21 -8.14 7.54
C GLY A 531 27.71 -8.25 7.85
N ILE A 532 26.90 -8.43 6.82
CA ILE A 532 25.43 -8.54 6.91
C ILE A 532 25.03 -9.78 7.70
N TYR A 533 25.57 -10.96 7.37
CA TYR A 533 25.30 -12.19 8.14
C TYR A 533 25.74 -12.07 9.60
N SER A 534 26.86 -11.39 9.89
CA SER A 534 27.32 -11.15 11.27
C SER A 534 26.39 -10.23 12.08
N TYR A 535 25.61 -9.38 11.38
CA TYR A 535 24.73 -8.37 11.97
C TYR A 535 23.28 -8.86 12.08
N LEU A 536 22.73 -9.51 11.04
CA LEU A 536 21.38 -10.10 11.05
C LEU A 536 21.19 -11.13 12.19
N ASN A 537 22.21 -11.98 12.41
CA ASN A 537 22.21 -12.93 13.52
C ASN A 537 22.16 -12.25 14.90
N ARG A 538 22.64 -11.00 15.05
CA ARG A 538 22.55 -10.24 16.32
C ARG A 538 21.14 -9.70 16.55
N ARG A 539 20.42 -9.30 15.50
CA ARG A 539 18.99 -8.92 15.54
C ARG A 539 18.06 -10.08 15.12
N ARG A 540 18.40 -11.31 15.54
CA ARG A 540 17.55 -12.53 15.53
C ARG A 540 16.87 -12.89 14.19
N SER A 541 17.42 -12.46 13.07
CA SER A 541 16.80 -12.59 11.75
C SER A 541 17.43 -13.71 10.92
N GLN A 542 16.62 -14.44 10.15
CA GLN A 542 17.07 -15.52 9.26
C GLN A 542 17.07 -15.05 7.80
N PRO A 543 18.15 -15.33 7.02
CA PRO A 543 18.24 -15.00 5.61
C PRO A 543 17.66 -16.11 4.71
N ASP A 544 16.98 -15.71 3.63
CA ASP A 544 16.20 -16.59 2.74
C ASP A 544 16.93 -16.93 1.42
N THR A 545 17.83 -16.05 0.94
CA THR A 545 18.44 -16.14 -0.41
C THR A 545 19.97 -15.92 -0.42
N PRO A 546 20.75 -16.71 -1.21
CA PRO A 546 22.23 -16.70 -1.16
C PRO A 546 22.94 -15.87 -2.27
N ILE A 547 22.29 -14.90 -2.93
CA ILE A 547 22.91 -14.09 -4.01
C ILE A 547 22.46 -12.62 -3.90
N VAL A 548 23.40 -11.68 -3.73
CA VAL A 548 23.33 -10.19 -3.86
C VAL A 548 22.20 -9.43 -3.13
N ASN A 549 20.96 -9.86 -3.29
CA ASN A 549 19.78 -9.42 -2.54
C ASN A 549 19.48 -10.45 -1.43
N VAL A 550 19.81 -10.11 -0.18
CA VAL A 550 19.43 -10.92 0.99
C VAL A 550 18.06 -10.49 1.48
N LYS A 551 17.07 -11.41 1.43
CA LYS A 551 15.79 -11.25 2.11
C LYS A 551 15.88 -11.80 3.54
N ALA A 552 15.34 -11.08 4.52
CA ALA A 552 15.28 -11.51 5.91
C ALA A 552 14.07 -10.92 6.65
N TYR A 553 13.52 -11.67 7.61
CA TYR A 553 12.44 -11.17 8.49
C TYR A 553 13.01 -10.49 9.74
N LEU A 554 12.52 -9.29 10.05
CA LEU A 554 12.96 -8.48 11.19
C LEU A 554 11.75 -7.88 11.90
N SER A 555 11.64 -8.01 13.22
CA SER A 555 10.55 -7.36 13.96
C SER A 555 10.67 -5.84 13.86
N VAL A 556 9.54 -5.11 13.76
CA VAL A 556 9.58 -3.63 13.64
C VAL A 556 10.19 -2.99 14.89
N SER A 557 10.05 -3.65 16.04
CA SER A 557 10.70 -3.29 17.31
C SER A 557 12.23 -3.29 17.19
N GLU A 558 12.80 -4.28 16.48
CA GLU A 558 14.23 -4.43 16.23
C GLU A 558 14.65 -3.84 14.87
N SER A 559 13.77 -3.13 14.13
CA SER A 559 14.12 -2.41 12.90
C SER A 559 14.46 -0.93 13.08
N LEU A 560 14.20 -0.34 14.26
CA LEU A 560 14.58 1.05 14.56
C LEU A 560 16.11 1.23 14.50
N GLY A 561 16.57 2.28 13.81
CA GLY A 561 18.00 2.56 13.56
C GLY A 561 18.71 1.55 12.63
N PHE A 562 18.02 0.51 12.15
CA PHE A 562 18.63 -0.58 11.37
C PHE A 562 19.37 -0.08 10.13
N ASN A 563 18.80 0.89 9.42
CA ASN A 563 19.39 1.48 8.22
C ASN A 563 20.68 2.27 8.51
N ALA A 564 20.92 2.74 9.74
CA ALA A 564 22.16 3.43 10.13
C ALA A 564 23.25 2.40 10.49
N ASP A 565 22.91 1.45 11.38
CA ASP A 565 23.79 0.36 11.79
C ASP A 565 24.27 -0.49 10.59
N LEU A 566 23.37 -0.85 9.67
CA LEU A 566 23.71 -1.65 8.49
C LEU A 566 24.71 -0.93 7.58
N ARG A 567 24.50 0.38 7.33
CA ARG A 567 25.45 1.20 6.56
C ARG A 567 26.79 1.31 7.28
N SER A 568 26.80 1.45 8.60
CA SER A 568 28.04 1.43 9.41
C SER A 568 28.79 0.10 9.27
N ALA A 569 28.09 -1.03 9.47
CA ALA A 569 28.64 -2.38 9.41
C ALA A 569 29.11 -2.84 8.02
N THR A 570 28.73 -2.11 6.95
CA THR A 570 29.07 -2.43 5.55
C THR A 570 29.85 -1.30 4.86
N SER A 571 30.39 -0.34 5.60
CA SER A 571 31.11 0.82 5.06
C SER A 571 30.32 1.60 3.98
N GLY A 572 29.00 1.66 4.13
CA GLY A 572 28.05 2.29 3.21
C GLY A 572 27.71 1.47 1.96
N GLN A 573 28.24 0.25 1.81
CA GLN A 573 28.06 -0.57 0.60
C GLN A 573 26.72 -1.32 0.53
N ALA A 574 26.05 -1.53 1.66
CA ALA A 574 24.72 -2.11 1.67
C ALA A 574 23.62 -1.04 1.80
N SER A 575 22.53 -1.26 1.07
CA SER A 575 21.27 -0.53 1.25
C SER A 575 20.15 -1.52 1.57
N SER A 576 19.14 -1.06 2.32
CA SER A 576 18.04 -1.91 2.78
C SER A 576 16.70 -1.22 2.64
N GLN A 577 15.66 -2.02 2.41
CA GLN A 577 14.27 -1.61 2.34
C GLN A 577 13.43 -2.55 3.18
N ALA A 578 12.51 -2.02 3.98
CA ALA A 578 11.68 -2.79 4.89
C ALA A 578 10.20 -2.56 4.56
N ILE A 579 9.43 -3.64 4.45
CA ILE A 579 7.99 -3.61 4.14
C ILE A 579 7.25 -4.43 5.21
N PHE A 580 6.13 -3.91 5.74
CA PHE A 580 5.27 -4.70 6.63
C PHE A 580 4.74 -5.94 5.90
N ASP A 581 4.97 -7.10 6.51
CA ASP A 581 4.67 -8.42 5.93
C ASP A 581 3.62 -9.17 6.76
N HIS A 582 3.90 -9.46 8.03
CA HIS A 582 2.99 -10.23 8.89
C HIS A 582 3.06 -9.87 10.39
N TRP A 583 2.21 -10.53 11.18
CA TRP A 583 2.15 -10.46 12.64
C TRP A 583 2.71 -11.74 13.26
N GLN A 584 3.79 -11.65 14.04
CA GLN A 584 4.45 -12.80 14.69
C GLN A 584 4.19 -12.78 16.21
N HIS A 585 4.09 -13.95 16.84
CA HIS A 585 3.94 -14.02 18.30
C HIS A 585 5.24 -13.65 19.02
N VAL A 586 5.15 -12.75 20.01
CA VAL A 586 6.26 -12.47 20.94
C VAL A 586 6.51 -13.69 21.82
N GLY A 587 7.78 -14.02 22.07
CA GLY A 587 8.17 -15.16 22.89
C GLY A 587 7.71 -15.06 24.35
N GLY A 588 7.08 -16.14 24.83
CA GLY A 588 6.63 -16.29 26.23
C GLY A 588 5.17 -15.86 26.48
N TYR A 589 4.80 -15.71 27.75
CA TYR A 589 3.46 -15.30 28.20
C TYR A 589 3.51 -13.90 28.83
N ALA A 590 2.60 -13.00 28.44
CA ALA A 590 2.62 -11.61 28.91
C ALA A 590 2.22 -11.42 30.40
N LEU A 591 1.59 -12.43 30.99
CA LEU A 591 1.14 -12.45 32.40
C LEU A 591 2.14 -13.15 33.34
N ASP A 592 3.26 -13.67 32.80
CA ASP A 592 4.34 -14.29 33.56
C ASP A 592 5.54 -13.33 33.51
N LEU A 593 5.91 -12.83 34.70
CA LEU A 593 6.91 -11.80 34.94
C LEU A 593 8.30 -12.15 34.40
N SER A 594 8.58 -13.43 34.10
CA SER A 594 9.88 -13.91 33.62
C SER A 594 10.08 -13.89 32.09
N ASN A 595 9.05 -13.54 31.31
CA ASN A 595 9.09 -13.61 29.83
C ASN A 595 9.32 -12.27 29.13
N LYS A 596 9.98 -12.30 27.94
CA LYS A 596 10.08 -11.14 27.01
C LYS A 596 8.70 -10.52 26.71
N ALA A 597 7.65 -11.34 26.59
CA ALA A 597 6.28 -10.86 26.41
C ALA A 597 5.78 -9.95 27.56
N HIS A 598 6.20 -10.17 28.81
CA HIS A 598 5.87 -9.29 29.92
C HIS A 598 6.69 -7.98 29.89
N GLU A 599 7.99 -8.07 29.59
CA GLU A 599 8.86 -6.90 29.38
C GLU A 599 8.31 -5.97 28.28
N VAL A 600 7.71 -6.54 27.22
CA VAL A 600 7.03 -5.81 26.14
C VAL A 600 5.70 -5.20 26.59
N ALA A 601 4.92 -5.91 27.42
CA ALA A 601 3.62 -5.43 27.90
C ALA A 601 3.75 -4.26 28.89
N LEU A 602 4.68 -4.36 29.84
CA LEU A 602 4.77 -3.50 31.01
C LEU A 602 4.90 -1.99 30.68
N PRO A 603 5.71 -1.53 29.69
CA PRO A 603 5.74 -0.14 29.25
C PRO A 603 4.42 0.34 28.64
N VAL A 604 3.72 -0.52 27.89
CA VAL A 604 2.43 -0.20 27.26
C VAL A 604 1.34 -0.03 28.32
N CYS A 605 1.28 -0.95 29.29
CA CYS A 605 0.35 -0.88 30.42
C CYS A 605 0.59 0.38 31.27
N ARG A 606 1.86 0.70 31.59
CA ARG A 606 2.23 1.91 32.32
C ARG A 606 1.83 3.19 31.58
N ARG A 607 2.12 3.29 30.27
CA ARG A 607 1.74 4.45 29.45
C ARG A 607 0.22 4.68 29.40
N LYS A 608 -0.58 3.62 29.45
CA LYS A 608 -2.04 3.69 29.49
C LYS A 608 -2.65 3.79 30.89
N GLY A 609 -1.87 3.62 31.96
CA GLY A 609 -2.39 3.57 33.33
C GLY A 609 -3.24 2.32 33.63
N ILE A 610 -2.99 1.20 32.93
CA ILE A 610 -3.67 -0.08 33.18
C ILE A 610 -3.21 -0.63 34.54
N LYS A 611 -4.17 -1.04 35.37
CA LYS A 611 -3.91 -1.61 36.70
C LYS A 611 -3.69 -3.11 36.64
N GLU A 612 -2.76 -3.63 37.44
CA GLU A 612 -2.49 -5.07 37.58
C GLU A 612 -3.73 -5.86 38.04
N GLU A 613 -4.62 -5.24 38.83
CA GLU A 613 -5.95 -5.76 39.21
C GLU A 613 -6.78 -6.24 38.00
N THR A 614 -6.65 -5.57 36.84
CA THR A 614 -7.41 -5.86 35.61
C THR A 614 -6.83 -7.02 34.80
N HIS A 615 -5.72 -7.63 35.23
CA HIS A 615 -5.20 -8.88 34.66
C HIS A 615 -5.69 -10.13 35.40
N ALA A 616 -6.32 -9.97 36.58
CA ALA A 616 -6.84 -11.08 37.36
C ALA A 616 -8.16 -11.62 36.78
N LEU A 617 -8.24 -12.93 36.52
CA LEU A 617 -9.45 -13.59 36.01
C LEU A 617 -10.69 -13.33 36.89
N SER A 618 -10.52 -13.22 38.21
CA SER A 618 -11.57 -12.92 39.19
C SER A 618 -12.24 -11.55 39.04
N PHE A 619 -11.62 -10.61 38.31
CA PHE A 619 -12.23 -9.31 37.99
C PHE A 619 -13.35 -9.46 36.95
N TYR A 620 -13.17 -10.39 36.00
CA TYR A 620 -14.09 -10.60 34.87
C TYR A 620 -15.01 -11.82 35.02
N HIS A 621 -14.53 -12.90 35.62
CA HIS A 621 -15.26 -14.15 35.73
C HIS A 621 -16.03 -14.26 37.06
N ASP A 622 -17.34 -14.41 36.97
CA ASP A 622 -18.18 -14.74 38.12
C ASP A 622 -18.29 -16.27 38.27
N LYS A 623 -18.13 -16.77 39.50
CA LYS A 623 -18.41 -18.17 39.83
C LYS A 623 -19.86 -18.56 39.48
N PRO A 624 -20.16 -19.84 39.15
CA PRO A 624 -21.48 -20.35 38.76
C PRO A 624 -22.69 -19.84 39.54
#